data_AF-A0A815N2Q7-F1
#
_entry.id   AF-A0A815N2Q7-F1
#
_cell.length_a   1.000
_cell.length_b   1.000
_cell.length_c   1.000
_cell.angle_alpha   90.00
_cell.angle_beta   90.00
_cell.angle_gamma   90.00
#
_symmetry.space_group_name_H-M   'P 1'
#
loop_
_entity.id
_entity.type
_entity.pdbx_description
1 polymer ?
#
loop_
_entity_poly.entity_id
_entity_poly.type
_entity_poly.pdbx_seq_one_letter_code
_entity_poly.pdbx_strand_id
1 'polypeptide(L)'
;SITLQRVNLTVYPNDYCSNVSSSIAKNWHTQLCCGDLQGERDVCHGDSGGGLYIERNISDINRYTIDGIVSYGEQCATPMKPTIYTRVSNYIDWIRENSDFDTNEI
;
A
#
# COMPACT_ATOMS: atom_id res chain seq x y z
N SER A 1 3.80 -24.59 5.11
CA SER A 1 3.97 -23.88 6.39
C SER A 1 3.02 -22.69 6.40
N ILE A 2 2.19 -22.52 7.42
CA ILE A 2 1.25 -21.38 7.54
C ILE A 2 1.90 -20.38 8.51
N THR A 3 2.84 -19.62 7.98
CA THR A 3 3.62 -18.64 8.74
C THR A 3 3.45 -17.28 8.08
N LEU A 4 3.19 -16.23 8.85
CA LEU A 4 3.11 -14.87 8.34
C LEU A 4 4.43 -14.51 7.61
N GLN A 5 4.31 -13.90 6.44
CA GLN A 5 5.45 -13.47 5.62
C GLN A 5 5.55 -11.95 5.60
N ARG A 6 6.72 -11.44 5.21
CA ARG A 6 6.94 -10.02 4.91
C ARG A 6 7.85 -9.87 3.70
N VAL A 7 7.70 -8.77 2.99
CA VAL A 7 8.54 -8.42 1.85
C VAL A 7 8.80 -6.92 1.84
N ASN A 8 10.02 -6.52 1.48
CA ASN A 8 10.38 -5.11 1.30
C ASN A 8 10.19 -4.77 -0.18
N LEU A 9 9.36 -3.77 -0.45
CA LEU A 9 9.00 -3.30 -1.79
C LEU A 9 9.22 -1.78 -1.91
N THR A 10 9.24 -1.27 -3.14
CA THR A 10 9.43 0.15 -3.42
C THR A 10 8.11 0.81 -3.79
N VAL A 11 7.77 1.91 -3.11
CA VAL A 11 6.64 2.77 -3.51
C VAL A 11 7.09 3.66 -4.67
N TYR A 12 6.31 3.68 -5.74
CA TYR A 12 6.60 4.50 -6.91
C TYR A 12 5.72 5.75 -6.97
N PRO A 13 6.22 6.86 -7.54
CA PRO A 13 5.41 8.05 -7.73
C PRO A 13 4.30 7.82 -8.77
N ASN A 14 3.22 8.60 -8.68
CA ASN A 14 1.99 8.37 -9.45
C ASN A 14 2.19 8.48 -10.97
N ASP A 15 3.15 9.28 -11.44
CA ASP A 15 3.49 9.42 -12.86
C ASP A 15 4.06 8.11 -13.42
N TYR A 16 4.98 7.46 -12.70
CA TYR A 16 5.47 6.13 -13.02
C TYR A 16 4.30 5.13 -13.06
N CYS A 17 3.48 5.09 -12.01
CA CYS A 17 2.35 4.15 -11.92
C CYS A 17 1.32 4.36 -13.06
N SER A 18 1.14 5.59 -13.52
CA SER A 18 0.22 5.95 -14.62
C SER A 18 0.67 5.37 -15.95
N ASN A 19 1.98 5.32 -16.19
CA ASN A 19 2.56 4.85 -17.43
C ASN A 19 2.57 3.31 -17.53
N VAL A 20 2.34 2.61 -16.42
CA VAL A 20 2.18 1.16 -16.42
C VAL A 20 0.82 0.81 -17.02
N SER A 21 0.82 0.17 -18.20
CA SER A 21 -0.39 -0.34 -18.85
C SER A 21 -1.16 -1.27 -17.90
N SER A 22 -2.46 -1.03 -17.75
CA SER A 22 -3.38 -1.79 -16.90
C SER A 22 -4.77 -1.71 -17.50
N SER A 23 -5.54 -2.80 -17.43
CA SER A 23 -6.94 -2.83 -17.86
C SER A 23 -7.89 -2.13 -16.88
N ILE A 24 -7.42 -1.77 -15.69
CA ILE A 24 -8.21 -1.13 -14.63
C ILE A 24 -7.91 0.37 -14.61
N ALA A 25 -8.97 1.19 -14.62
CA ALA A 25 -8.89 2.63 -14.44
C ALA A 25 -8.34 2.98 -13.05
N LYS A 26 -7.32 3.84 -13.03
CA LYS A 26 -6.58 4.21 -11.82
C LYS A 26 -7.03 5.59 -11.31
N ASN A 27 -7.14 5.72 -9.99
CA ASN A 27 -7.35 6.98 -9.30
C ASN A 27 -6.23 7.20 -8.27
N TRP A 28 -5.20 7.94 -8.64
CA TRP A 28 -4.03 8.14 -7.80
C TRP A 28 -4.21 9.07 -6.60
N HIS A 29 -5.38 9.72 -6.49
CA HIS A 29 -5.78 10.39 -5.26
C HIS A 29 -6.09 9.36 -4.17
N THR A 30 -6.75 8.25 -4.53
CA THR A 30 -7.17 7.20 -3.59
C THR A 30 -6.30 5.95 -3.65
N GLN A 31 -5.36 5.88 -4.58
CA GLN A 31 -4.48 4.73 -4.82
C GLN A 31 -3.00 5.13 -4.84
N LEU A 32 -2.13 4.16 -4.61
CA LEU A 32 -0.68 4.22 -4.86
C LEU A 32 -0.22 2.89 -5.44
N CYS A 33 0.97 2.84 -6.05
CA CYS A 33 1.56 1.58 -6.48
C CYS A 33 2.88 1.30 -5.77
N CYS A 34 3.12 0.02 -5.47
CA CYS A 34 4.30 -0.46 -4.78
C CYS A 34 4.66 -1.85 -5.30
N GLY A 35 5.95 -2.11 -5.52
CA GLY A 35 6.39 -3.41 -6.05
C GLY A 35 7.89 -3.53 -6.23
N ASP A 36 8.30 -4.69 -6.72
CA ASP A 36 9.64 -4.95 -7.24
C ASP A 36 9.59 -5.02 -8.76
N LEU A 37 10.23 -4.05 -9.43
CA LEU A 37 10.16 -3.96 -10.90
C LEU A 37 10.93 -5.10 -11.60
N GLN A 38 11.77 -5.85 -10.89
CA GLN A 38 12.42 -7.04 -11.43
C GLN A 38 11.47 -8.25 -11.47
N GLY A 39 10.34 -8.21 -10.77
CA GLY A 39 9.40 -9.33 -10.72
C GLY A 39 9.89 -10.53 -9.90
N GLU A 40 10.77 -10.32 -8.93
CA GLU A 40 11.23 -11.39 -8.04
C GLU A 40 10.35 -11.52 -6.78
N ARG A 41 9.68 -10.43 -6.41
CA ARG A 41 8.99 -10.27 -5.12
C ARG A 41 7.73 -9.44 -5.30
N ASP A 42 6.67 -9.86 -4.64
CA ASP A 42 5.40 -9.13 -4.63
C ASP A 42 4.51 -9.62 -3.49
N VAL A 43 3.41 -8.92 -3.28
CA VAL A 43 2.24 -9.49 -2.60
C VAL A 43 1.46 -10.36 -3.59
N CYS A 44 0.61 -11.25 -3.10
CA CYS A 44 -0.11 -12.18 -3.96
C CYS A 44 -1.54 -12.48 -3.45
N HIS A 45 -2.19 -13.46 -4.07
CA HIS A 45 -3.52 -13.90 -3.68
C HIS A 45 -3.56 -14.30 -2.20
N GLY A 46 -4.51 -13.72 -1.46
CA GLY A 46 -4.65 -13.90 -0.02
C GLY A 46 -4.06 -12.76 0.82
N ASP A 47 -3.24 -11.89 0.23
CA ASP A 47 -2.66 -10.73 0.94
C ASP A 47 -3.56 -9.48 0.89
N SER A 48 -4.64 -9.50 0.09
CA SER A 48 -5.61 -8.40 0.00
C SER A 48 -6.13 -7.99 1.37
N GLY A 49 -6.09 -6.69 1.67
CA GLY A 49 -6.40 -6.15 3.00
C GLY A 49 -5.18 -6.02 3.93
N GLY A 50 -4.04 -6.63 3.59
CA GLY A 50 -2.78 -6.48 4.32
C GLY A 50 -2.20 -5.07 4.23
N GLY A 51 -1.45 -4.67 5.26
CA GLY A 51 -0.87 -3.33 5.35
C GLY A 51 0.47 -3.19 4.61
N LEU A 52 0.66 -2.07 3.93
CA LEU A 52 1.96 -1.56 3.52
C LEU A 52 2.49 -0.65 4.64
N TYR A 53 3.57 -1.07 5.29
CA TYR A 53 4.15 -0.37 6.42
C TYR A 53 5.38 0.43 6.00
N ILE A 54 5.44 1.71 6.38
CA ILE A 54 6.59 2.59 6.14
C ILE A 54 7.17 3.00 7.49
N GLU A 55 8.49 2.81 7.67
CA GLU A 55 9.20 3.31 8.84
C GLU A 55 9.43 4.82 8.71
N ARG A 56 9.07 5.58 9.73
CA ARG A 56 9.27 7.03 9.80
C ARG A 56 9.81 7.42 11.16
N ASN A 57 10.68 8.43 11.18
CA ASN A 57 11.07 9.08 12.42
C ASN A 57 10.02 10.15 12.77
N ILE A 58 9.29 9.95 13.86
CA ILE A 58 8.23 10.85 14.35
C ILE A 58 8.53 11.18 15.80
N SER A 59 8.76 12.46 16.10
CA SER A 59 9.13 12.93 17.45
C SER A 59 10.35 12.19 18.01
N ASP A 60 11.41 12.08 17.19
CA ASP A 60 12.67 11.39 17.50
C ASP A 60 12.54 9.88 17.78
N ILE A 61 11.40 9.27 17.45
CA ILE A 61 11.13 7.83 17.63
C ILE A 61 10.80 7.22 16.27
N ASN A 62 11.42 6.09 15.93
CA ASN A 62 11.05 5.32 14.74
C ASN A 62 9.70 4.63 14.98
N ARG A 63 8.76 4.88 14.08
CA ARG A 63 7.42 4.29 14.08
C ARG A 63 7.07 3.77 12.69
N TYR A 64 6.31 2.70 12.65
CA TYR A 64 5.68 2.25 11.42
C TYR A 64 4.32 2.92 11.26
N THR A 65 4.05 3.44 10.08
CA THR A 65 2.74 3.91 9.64
C THR A 65 2.19 2.98 8.57
N ILE A 66 0.87 2.87 8.49
CA ILE A 66 0.20 2.13 7.42
C ILE A 66 -0.15 3.12 6.33
N ASP A 67 0.54 3.02 5.19
CA ASP A 67 0.38 3.97 4.09
C ASP A 67 -0.49 3.42 2.97
N GLY A 68 -0.53 2.10 2.86
CA GLY A 68 -1.26 1.38 1.84
C GLY A 68 -2.00 0.18 2.40
N ILE A 69 -3.08 -0.20 1.73
CA ILE A 69 -3.75 -1.49 1.92
C ILE A 69 -3.68 -2.25 0.61
N VAL A 70 -3.17 -3.50 0.63
CA VAL A 70 -3.05 -4.36 -0.55
C VAL A 70 -4.42 -4.49 -1.21
N SER A 71 -4.52 -4.19 -2.50
CA SER A 71 -5.79 -4.20 -3.22
C SER A 71 -5.77 -5.19 -4.38
N TYR A 72 -5.11 -4.85 -5.48
CA TYR A 72 -5.12 -5.66 -6.71
C TYR A 72 -3.85 -5.48 -7.55
N GLY A 73 -3.56 -6.49 -8.35
CA GLY A 73 -2.54 -6.51 -9.39
C GLY A 73 -2.95 -7.50 -10.49
N GLU A 74 -2.28 -7.49 -11.64
CA GLU A 74 -2.63 -8.42 -12.73
C GLU A 74 -2.21 -9.86 -12.39
N GLN A 75 -0.92 -10.04 -12.06
CA GLN A 75 -0.29 -11.30 -11.68
C GLN A 75 0.84 -10.99 -10.70
N CYS A 76 1.06 -11.87 -9.73
CA CYS A 76 2.07 -11.68 -8.69
C CYS A 76 3.47 -11.64 -9.30
N ALA A 77 4.29 -10.70 -8.84
CA ALA A 77 5.70 -10.56 -9.21
C ALA A 77 5.91 -10.40 -10.72
N THR A 78 5.03 -9.64 -11.38
CA THR A 78 5.19 -9.35 -12.80
C THR A 78 6.19 -8.20 -13.00
N PRO A 79 7.26 -8.39 -13.80
CA PRO A 79 8.23 -7.33 -14.06
C PRO A 79 7.56 -6.06 -14.56
N MET A 80 8.04 -4.91 -14.07
CA MET A 80 7.51 -3.58 -14.38
C MET A 80 6.03 -3.33 -14.05
N LYS A 81 5.34 -4.25 -13.37
CA LYS A 81 3.92 -4.10 -13.02
C LYS A 81 3.75 -4.14 -11.49
N PRO A 82 3.94 -3.00 -10.80
CA PRO A 82 3.74 -2.93 -9.36
C PRO A 82 2.28 -3.16 -8.98
N THR A 83 2.06 -3.74 -7.81
CA THR A 83 0.73 -3.92 -7.20
C THR A 83 0.12 -2.58 -6.82
N ILE A 84 -1.19 -2.46 -6.95
CA ILE A 84 -1.98 -1.29 -6.55
C ILE A 84 -2.49 -1.46 -5.13
N TYR A 85 -2.31 -0.40 -4.34
CA TYR A 85 -2.73 -0.30 -2.95
C TYR A 85 -3.73 0.85 -2.80
N THR A 86 -4.66 0.71 -1.87
CA THR A 86 -5.48 1.84 -1.40
C THR A 86 -4.60 2.80 -0.62
N ARG A 87 -4.64 4.10 -0.92
CA ARG A 87 -3.86 5.13 -0.23
C ARG A 87 -4.52 5.50 1.09
N VAL A 88 -4.00 5.03 2.22
CA VAL A 88 -4.60 5.22 3.55
C VAL A 88 -4.75 6.69 3.91
N SER A 89 -3.78 7.54 3.54
CA SER A 89 -3.81 8.98 3.84
C SER A 89 -5.07 9.69 3.30
N ASN A 90 -5.66 9.16 2.21
CA ASN A 90 -6.87 9.72 1.61
C ASN A 90 -8.16 9.36 2.38
N TYR A 91 -8.09 8.34 3.24
CA TYR A 91 -9.25 7.81 3.95
C TYR A 91 -9.17 8.09 5.46
N ILE A 92 -8.21 8.90 5.92
CA ILE A 92 -8.03 9.17 7.36
C ILE A 92 -9.31 9.76 7.99
N ASP A 93 -9.98 10.69 7.32
CA ASP A 93 -11.21 11.29 7.88
C ASP A 93 -12.33 10.26 7.96
N TRP A 94 -12.53 9.46 6.90
CA TRP A 94 -13.48 8.34 6.94
C TRP A 94 -13.14 7.32 8.03
N ILE A 95 -11.85 6.99 8.22
CA ILE A 95 -11.40 6.08 9.29
C ILE A 95 -11.76 6.69 10.66
N ARG A 96 -11.50 7.98 10.89
CA ARG A 96 -11.85 8.66 12.16
C ARG A 96 -13.36 8.63 12.42
N GLU A 97 -14.17 8.89 11.41
CA GLU A 97 -15.64 8.87 11.53
C GLU A 97 -16.21 7.47 11.79
N ASN A 98 -15.47 6.41 11.40
CA ASN A 98 -15.92 5.01 11.46
C ASN A 98 -15.08 4.14 12.40
N SER A 99 -14.26 4.76 13.23
CA SER A 99 -13.56 4.11 14.34
C SER A 99 -13.90 4.83 15.62
N ASP A 100 -13.82 4.15 16.76
CA ASP A 100 -14.04 4.75 18.09
C ASP A 100 -12.85 5.67 18.48
N PHE A 101 -12.35 6.47 17.55
CA PHE A 101 -11.24 7.39 17.74
C PHE A 101 -11.80 8.72 18.24
N ASP A 102 -12.08 8.80 19.53
CA ASP A 102 -12.55 10.02 20.19
C ASP A 102 -11.40 11.02 20.30
N THR A 103 -11.53 12.17 19.64
CA THR A 103 -10.51 13.24 19.66
C THR A 103 -10.40 13.94 21.01
N ASN A 104 -11.22 13.56 22.00
CA ASN A 104 -11.26 14.16 23.33
C ASN A 104 -10.35 13.45 24.36
N GLU A 105 -9.62 12.39 23.99
CA GLU A 105 -8.72 11.65 24.90
C GLU A 105 -7.20 11.86 24.61
N ILE A 106 -6.82 12.91 23.87
CA ILE A 106 -5.41 13.30 23.65
C ILE A 106 -5.12 14.66 24.29
#